data_AF-A0AA40CNJ3-F1
#
_entry.id   AF-A0AA40CNJ3-F1
#
_cell.length_a   1.000
_cell.length_b   1.000
_cell.length_c   1.000
_cell.angle_alpha   90.00
_cell.angle_beta   90.00
_cell.angle_gamma   90.00
#
_symmetry.space_group_name_H-M   'P 1'
#
loop_
_entity.id
_entity.type
_entity.pdbx_description
1 polymer ?
#
loop_
_entity_poly.entity_id
_entity_poly.type
_entity_poly.pdbx_seq_one_letter_code
_entity_poly.pdbx_strand_id
1 'polypeptide(L)' 'MALAAPTEPAAEMLEARQSQSHPTDCNKPYIVKAGEYCWLIATNNGMTLEQFLNKNPGLKCENLPIGAKVCL' A
#
# COMPACT_ATOMS: atom_id res chain seq x y z
N MET A 1 32.40 7.12 42.62
CA MET A 1 31.46 7.64 41.61
C MET A 1 32.20 7.76 40.29
N ALA A 2 32.00 6.82 39.37
CA ALA A 2 32.29 6.93 37.95
C ALA A 2 31.29 6.01 37.25
N LEU A 3 30.68 6.55 36.20
CA LEU A 3 29.45 6.09 35.58
C LEU A 3 29.65 4.80 34.78
N ALA A 4 28.58 4.00 34.72
CA ALA A 4 28.51 2.73 34.03
C ALA A 4 28.59 2.86 32.50
N ALA A 5 29.28 1.90 31.89
CA ALA A 5 29.01 1.44 30.53
C ALA A 5 29.21 -0.09 30.51
N PRO A 6 28.21 -0.81 30.02
CA PRO A 6 28.51 -1.79 28.97
C PRO A 6 27.74 -1.47 27.70
N THR A 7 28.49 -1.39 26.60
CA THR A 7 28.03 -1.48 25.22
C THR A 7 27.35 -2.83 24.98
N GLU A 8 26.07 -2.82 24.62
CA GLU A 8 25.36 -3.99 24.10
C GLU A 8 25.15 -3.83 22.59
N PRO A 9 25.83 -4.63 21.74
CA PRO A 9 25.44 -4.78 20.34
C PRO A 9 24.69 -6.10 20.11
N ALA A 10 23.63 -5.98 19.30
CA ALA A 10 23.01 -7.00 18.45
C ALA A 10 22.21 -8.16 19.11
N ALA A 11 20.87 -8.02 19.17
CA ALA A 11 19.92 -9.12 18.91
C ALA A 11 18.44 -8.70 18.73
N GLU A 12 18.10 -7.46 18.35
CA GLU A 12 16.74 -7.15 17.86
C GLU A 12 16.64 -7.44 16.36
N MET A 13 16.52 -8.73 16.05
CA MET A 13 16.21 -9.25 14.72
C MET A 13 14.72 -9.56 14.63
N LEU A 14 13.91 -8.58 14.23
CA LEU A 14 12.79 -8.70 13.28
C LEU A 14 11.99 -7.40 13.31
N GLU A 15 12.52 -6.35 12.70
CA GLU A 15 11.67 -5.35 12.07
C GLU A 15 12.38 -4.94 10.78
N ALA A 16 12.65 -5.95 9.96
CA ALA A 16 13.38 -5.79 8.72
C ALA A 16 12.58 -4.92 7.75
N ARG A 17 13.11 -3.72 7.54
CA ARG A 17 12.98 -2.88 6.34
C ARG A 17 11.69 -2.08 6.25
N GLN A 18 11.54 -1.13 7.16
CA GLN A 18 10.92 0.14 6.81
C GLN A 18 11.79 0.88 5.78
N SER A 19 11.69 0.44 4.53
CA SER A 19 12.28 1.14 3.39
C SER A 19 11.24 2.12 2.90
N GLN A 20 11.42 3.39 3.26
CA GLN A 20 10.91 4.55 2.53
C GLN A 20 9.38 4.70 2.55
N SER A 21 8.88 5.38 3.58
CA SER A 21 7.60 6.08 3.52
C SER A 21 7.68 7.25 2.54
N HIS A 22 7.65 6.92 1.25
CA HIS A 22 7.26 7.88 0.23
C HIS A 22 5.73 8.06 0.33
N PRO A 23 5.22 9.31 0.47
CA PRO A 23 3.78 9.57 0.60
C PRO A 23 2.95 9.29 -0.67
N THR A 24 3.50 8.57 -1.64
CA THR A 24 2.91 8.25 -2.94
C THR A 24 2.91 6.74 -3.21
N ASP A 25 3.32 5.95 -2.23
CA ASP A 25 3.44 4.50 -2.38
C ASP A 25 2.12 3.84 -2.02
N CYS A 26 1.34 3.68 -3.07
CA CYS A 26 0.47 2.54 -3.29
C CYS A 26 0.97 1.28 -2.55
N ASN A 27 0.56 1.10 -1.30
CA ASN A 27 1.08 0.02 -0.45
C ASN A 27 0.77 -1.35 -1.07
N LYS A 28 -0.31 -1.42 -1.85
CA LYS A 28 -0.70 -2.60 -2.61
C LYS A 28 -1.12 -2.22 -4.05
N PRO A 29 -0.20 -2.22 -5.01
CA PRO A 29 -0.53 -2.01 -6.41
C PRO A 29 -1.28 -3.23 -6.97
N TYR A 30 -2.35 -2.97 -7.70
CA TYR A 30 -3.18 -3.96 -8.36
C TYR A 30 -3.30 -3.66 -9.84
N ILE A 31 -3.28 -4.70 -10.67
CA ILE A 31 -3.48 -4.62 -12.10
C ILE A 31 -4.90 -5.04 -12.40
N VAL A 32 -5.68 -4.10 -12.96
CA VAL A 32 -7.05 -4.36 -13.37
C VAL A 32 -7.07 -5.47 -14.42
N LYS A 33 -7.91 -6.48 -14.20
CA LYS A 33 -8.13 -7.58 -15.14
C LYS A 33 -9.31 -7.29 -16.06
N ALA A 34 -9.34 -7.97 -17.20
CA ALA A 34 -10.45 -7.86 -18.14
C ALA A 34 -11.78 -8.25 -17.46
N GLY A 35 -12.80 -7.39 -17.61
CA GLY A 35 -14.12 -7.60 -17.00
C GLY A 35 -14.25 -7.11 -15.55
N GLU A 36 -13.18 -6.59 -14.94
CA GLU A 36 -13.28 -5.95 -13.62
C GLU A 36 -13.52 -4.45 -13.72
N TYR A 37 -14.20 -3.92 -12.71
CA TYR A 37 -14.52 -2.52 -12.54
C TYR A 37 -14.24 -2.11 -11.10
N CYS A 38 -14.09 -0.81 -10.84
CA CYS A 38 -13.63 -0.30 -9.54
C CYS A 38 -14.36 -0.89 -8.34
N TRP A 39 -15.70 -1.02 -8.42
CA TRP A 39 -16.50 -1.53 -7.33
C TRP A 39 -16.20 -3.01 -7.04
N LEU A 40 -16.10 -3.85 -8.07
CA LEU A 40 -15.73 -5.26 -7.91
C LEU A 40 -14.35 -5.40 -7.27
N ILE A 41 -13.37 -4.63 -7.74
CA ILE A 41 -11.99 -4.64 -7.21
C ILE A 41 -11.97 -4.19 -5.75
N ALA A 42 -12.64 -3.08 -5.42
CA ALA A 42 -12.72 -2.56 -4.07
C ALA A 42 -13.39 -3.56 -3.13
N THR A 43 -14.59 -4.03 -3.48
CA THR A 43 -15.37 -4.97 -2.64
C THR A 43 -14.65 -6.31 -2.46
N ASN A 44 -14.03 -6.85 -3.51
CA ASN A 44 -13.24 -8.08 -3.41
C ASN A 44 -11.99 -7.94 -2.51
N ASN A 45 -11.51 -6.70 -2.32
CA ASN A 45 -10.43 -6.38 -1.40
C ASN A 45 -10.91 -5.81 -0.06
N GLY A 46 -12.22 -5.88 0.23
CA GLY A 46 -12.79 -5.42 1.50
C GLY A 46 -12.78 -3.88 1.67
N MET A 47 -12.70 -3.14 0.57
CA MET A 47 -12.75 -1.67 0.56
C MET A 47 -14.06 -1.15 -0.03
N THR A 48 -14.38 0.08 0.32
CA THR A 48 -15.44 0.83 -0.34
C THR A 48 -14.93 1.50 -1.61
N LEU A 49 -15.84 1.74 -2.56
CA LEU A 49 -15.52 2.48 -3.80
C LEU A 49 -14.92 3.86 -3.50
N GLU A 50 -15.43 4.56 -2.49
CA GLU A 50 -14.86 5.85 -2.04
C GLU A 50 -13.42 5.73 -1.57
N GLN A 51 -13.09 4.73 -0.74
CA GLN A 51 -11.71 4.53 -0.29
C GLN A 51 -10.77 4.22 -1.46
N PHE A 52 -11.24 3.39 -2.38
CA PHE A 52 -10.49 3.05 -3.59
C PHE A 52 -10.27 4.28 -4.49
N LEU A 53 -11.30 5.12 -4.71
CA LEU A 53 -11.16 6.36 -5.47
C LEU A 53 -10.26 7.38 -4.77
N ASN A 54 -10.34 7.47 -3.44
CA ASN A 54 -9.49 8.36 -2.64
C ASN A 54 -8.00 7.97 -2.73
N LYS A 55 -7.71 6.66 -2.79
CA LYS A 55 -6.36 6.14 -3.04
C LYS A 55 -5.89 6.33 -4.49
N ASN A 56 -6.81 6.50 -5.44
CA ASN A 56 -6.54 6.64 -6.86
C ASN A 56 -7.12 7.94 -7.40
N PRO A 57 -6.59 9.11 -6.98
CA PRO A 57 -7.08 10.39 -7.44
C PRO A 57 -6.94 10.47 -8.97
N GLY A 58 -8.05 10.76 -9.65
CA GLY A 58 -8.11 10.84 -11.12
C GLY A 58 -8.50 9.55 -11.84
N LEU A 59 -8.66 8.43 -11.11
CA LEU A 59 -9.19 7.19 -11.69
C LEU A 59 -10.65 7.38 -12.13
N LYS A 60 -10.96 6.91 -13.35
CA LYS A 60 -12.32 6.93 -13.91
C LYS A 60 -12.85 5.50 -13.98
N CYS A 61 -13.87 5.19 -13.17
CA CYS A 61 -14.43 3.85 -13.10
C CYS A 61 -15.25 3.46 -14.34
N GLU A 62 -15.90 4.42 -14.99
CA GLU A 62 -16.61 4.20 -16.26
C GLU A 62 -15.69 3.77 -17.41
N ASN A 63 -14.39 4.08 -17.36
CA ASN A 63 -13.42 3.74 -18.40
C ASN A 63 -12.17 3.15 -17.78
N LEU A 64 -12.34 2.19 -16.86
CA LEU A 64 -11.22 1.54 -16.23
C LEU A 64 -10.45 0.70 -17.27
N PRO A 65 -9.19 1.08 -17.63
CA PRO A 65 -8.44 0.35 -18.64
C PRO A 65 -8.05 -1.02 -18.09
N ILE A 66 -8.18 -2.05 -18.92
CA ILE A 66 -7.60 -3.36 -18.64
C ILE A 66 -6.09 -3.20 -18.58
N GLY A 67 -5.46 -3.70 -17.52
CA GLY A 67 -4.03 -3.51 -17.27
C GLY A 67 -3.66 -2.21 -16.54
N ALA A 68 -4.64 -1.38 -16.16
CA ALA A 68 -4.37 -0.19 -15.36
C ALA A 68 -3.81 -0.56 -13.98
N LYS A 69 -2.84 0.23 -13.53
CA LYS A 69 -2.30 0.16 -12.17
C LYS A 69 -3.17 1.01 -11.25
N VAL A 70 -3.75 0.36 -10.25
CA VAL A 70 -4.57 0.98 -9.22
C VAL A 70 -4.05 0.60 -7.85
N CYS A 71 -4.39 1.41 -6.85
CA CYS A 71 -3.96 1.26 -5.49
C CYS A 71 -5.06 0.73 -4.61
N LEU A 72 -4.76 -0.40 -3.98
CA LEU A 72 -5.57 -1.00 -2.94
C LEU A 72 -5.09 -0.52 -1.57
#